data_AF-A0A250WQG4-F1
#
_entry.id   AF-A0A250WQG4-F1
#
_cell.length_a   1.000
_cell.length_b   1.000
_cell.length_c   1.000
_cell.angle_alpha   90.00
_cell.angle_beta   90.00
_cell.angle_gamma   90.00
#
_symmetry.space_group_name_H-M   'P 1'
#
loop_
_entity.id
_entity.type
_entity.pdbx_description
1 polymer ?
#
loop_
_entity_poly.entity_id
_entity_poly.type
_entity_poly.pdbx_seq_one_letter_code
_entity_poly.pdbx_strand_id
1 'polypeptide(L)'
;MQPYNKDLKAPVTMEVNPSPKARVHRVEWKKVMAGDPVEINPSVGSGYRVMTVEEWANRWKRNEDFPECLSCGGGRTKEHFFTQTWCRGRKHWESETLCLDCFMFNHRTYVDPDFMTPEQWEKKHWEGVATAVTR
;
A
#
# COMPACT_ATOMS: atom_id res chain seq x y z
N MET A 1 0.94 -0.05 -21.01
CA MET A 1 0.71 0.74 -19.78
C MET A 1 2.06 1.17 -19.25
N GLN A 2 2.31 2.45 -18.98
CA GLN A 2 3.60 2.87 -18.40
C GLN A 2 3.70 2.34 -16.96
N PRO A 3 4.87 1.82 -16.52
CA PRO A 3 5.05 1.38 -15.14
C PRO A 3 4.90 2.53 -14.13
N TYR A 4 4.23 2.29 -13.00
CA TYR A 4 3.97 3.33 -11.98
C TYR A 4 5.24 3.72 -11.21
N ASN A 5 6.19 2.78 -11.08
CA ASN A 5 7.43 2.88 -10.32
C ASN A 5 8.65 3.30 -11.18
N LYS A 6 8.43 3.80 -12.41
CA LYS A 6 9.47 4.28 -13.32
C LYS A 6 9.29 5.77 -13.61
N ASP A 7 10.38 6.40 -14.06
CA ASP A 7 10.46 7.83 -14.41
C ASP A 7 9.96 8.73 -13.27
N LEU A 8 10.41 8.42 -12.05
CA LEU A 8 10.03 9.12 -10.83
C LEU A 8 10.83 10.43 -10.71
N LYS A 9 10.13 11.50 -10.33
CA LYS A 9 10.68 12.86 -10.16
C LYS A 9 11.11 13.14 -8.71
N ALA A 10 10.87 12.20 -7.83
CA ALA A 10 11.23 12.21 -6.41
C ALA A 10 11.69 10.81 -5.97
N PRO A 11 12.41 10.70 -4.85
CA PRO A 11 12.73 9.40 -4.26
C PRO A 11 11.48 8.68 -3.73
N VAL A 12 11.54 7.36 -3.69
CA VAL A 12 10.55 6.50 -3.02
C VAL A 12 10.88 6.45 -1.54
N THR A 13 9.90 6.71 -0.68
CA THR A 13 10.02 6.51 0.76
C THR A 13 9.80 5.03 1.08
N MET A 14 10.68 4.45 1.88
CA MET A 14 10.65 3.03 2.24
C MET A 14 10.66 2.85 3.75
N GLU A 15 9.85 1.91 4.24
CA GLU A 15 9.74 1.58 5.66
C GLU A 15 9.59 0.06 5.84
N VAL A 16 10.13 -0.47 6.95
CA VAL A 16 9.96 -1.86 7.38
C VAL A 16 9.18 -1.87 8.68
N ASN A 17 8.11 -2.66 8.74
CA ASN A 17 7.16 -2.69 9.85
C ASN A 17 6.89 -4.13 10.32
N PRO A 18 6.72 -4.39 11.62
CA PRO A 18 6.33 -5.71 12.14
C PRO A 18 4.81 -5.98 12.00
N SER A 19 4.05 -4.98 11.54
CA SER A 19 2.60 -5.08 11.34
C SER A 19 2.17 -4.20 10.18
N PRO A 20 1.08 -4.53 9.47
CA PRO A 20 0.64 -3.77 8.30
C PRO A 20 0.18 -2.36 8.64
N LYS A 21 0.23 -1.40 7.71
CA LYS A 21 -0.19 -0.02 7.96
C LYS A 21 -1.69 0.13 8.16
N ALA A 22 -2.51 -0.55 7.36
CA ALA A 22 -3.97 -0.45 7.42
C ALA A 22 -4.55 -1.02 8.73
N ARG A 23 -5.33 -0.22 9.46
CA ARG A 23 -5.86 -0.58 10.81
C ARG A 23 -6.62 -1.90 10.83
N VAL A 24 -7.51 -2.12 9.85
CA VAL A 24 -8.31 -3.35 9.75
C VAL A 24 -7.43 -4.59 9.59
N HIS A 25 -6.34 -4.49 8.82
CA HIS A 25 -5.42 -5.61 8.61
C HIS A 25 -4.50 -5.85 9.81
N ARG A 26 -4.21 -4.82 10.63
CA ARG A 26 -3.48 -5.02 11.91
C ARG A 26 -4.24 -5.91 12.89
N VAL A 27 -5.57 -5.82 12.91
CA VAL A 27 -6.39 -6.65 13.80
C VAL A 27 -6.31 -8.11 13.38
N GLU A 28 -6.54 -8.40 12.10
CA GLU A 28 -6.43 -9.77 11.59
C GLU A 28 -4.99 -10.30 11.70
N TRP A 29 -3.97 -9.49 11.44
CA TRP A 29 -2.57 -9.88 11.61
C TRP A 29 -2.26 -10.35 13.04
N LYS A 30 -2.72 -9.63 14.06
CA LYS A 30 -2.53 -10.02 15.46
C LYS A 30 -3.16 -11.38 15.75
N LYS A 31 -4.35 -11.65 15.23
CA LYS A 31 -5.03 -12.94 15.38
C LYS A 31 -4.25 -14.08 14.73
N VAL A 32 -3.79 -13.89 13.48
CA VAL A 32 -2.96 -14.88 12.78
C VAL A 32 -1.72 -15.21 13.61
N MET A 33 -1.01 -14.19 14.10
CA MET A 33 0.21 -14.38 14.90
C MET A 33 -0.05 -15.02 16.26
N ALA A 34 -1.25 -14.87 16.82
CA ALA A 34 -1.66 -15.49 18.08
C ALA A 34 -2.26 -16.89 17.91
N GLY A 35 -2.52 -17.34 16.68
CA GLY A 35 -3.25 -18.59 16.41
C GLY A 35 -4.76 -18.50 16.64
N ASP A 36 -5.32 -17.30 16.63
CA ASP A 36 -6.75 -17.06 16.80
C ASP A 36 -7.52 -17.22 15.48
N PRO A 37 -8.84 -17.49 15.53
CA PRO A 37 -9.67 -17.53 14.34
C PRO A 37 -9.71 -16.17 13.62
N VAL A 38 -9.39 -16.17 12.33
CA VAL A 38 -9.52 -15.02 11.43
C VAL A 38 -10.74 -15.15 10.53
N GLU A 39 -11.31 -14.01 10.13
CA GLU A 39 -12.46 -14.01 9.23
C GLU A 39 -12.03 -14.52 7.84
N ILE A 40 -12.73 -15.52 7.34
CA ILE A 40 -12.55 -16.00 5.97
C ILE A 40 -13.04 -14.88 5.05
N ASN A 41 -12.17 -14.45 4.15
CA ASN A 41 -12.58 -13.42 3.22
C ASN A 41 -13.82 -13.87 2.40
N PRO A 42 -14.85 -13.02 2.27
CA PRO A 42 -16.10 -13.36 1.58
C PRO A 42 -15.93 -13.92 0.16
N SER A 43 -14.85 -13.57 -0.53
CA SER A 43 -14.55 -14.08 -1.89
C SER A 43 -14.10 -15.54 -1.93
N VAL A 44 -13.71 -16.12 -0.78
CA VAL A 44 -13.20 -17.50 -0.65
C VAL A 44 -14.19 -18.38 0.10
N GLY A 45 -15.03 -17.80 0.95
CA GLY A 45 -16.02 -18.51 1.73
C GLY A 45 -16.60 -17.61 2.82
N SER A 46 -17.25 -18.20 3.81
CA SER A 46 -17.82 -17.50 4.95
C SER A 46 -17.38 -18.14 6.27
N GLY A 47 -17.39 -17.35 7.35
CA GLY A 47 -17.08 -17.81 8.70
C GLY A 47 -15.65 -17.48 9.15
N TYR A 48 -15.15 -18.24 10.11
CA TYR A 48 -13.85 -18.01 10.74
C TYR A 48 -13.02 -19.30 10.72
N ARG A 49 -11.70 -19.16 10.61
CA ARG A 49 -10.77 -20.29 10.64
C ARG A 49 -9.43 -19.86 11.23
N VAL A 50 -8.78 -20.73 12.01
CA VAL A 50 -7.38 -20.56 12.40
C VAL A 50 -6.50 -20.86 11.18
N MET A 51 -5.65 -19.93 10.81
CA MET A 51 -4.79 -20.01 9.62
C MET A 51 -3.35 -19.71 9.99
N THR A 52 -2.41 -20.37 9.31
CA THR A 52 -1.02 -19.94 9.26
C THR A 52 -0.86 -18.64 8.48
N VAL A 53 0.29 -17.97 8.64
CA VAL A 53 0.62 -16.76 7.85
C VAL A 53 0.58 -17.05 6.34
N GLU A 54 1.10 -18.19 5.92
CA GLU A 54 1.10 -18.59 4.51
C GLU A 54 -0.31 -18.81 3.97
N GLU A 55 -1.18 -19.51 4.72
CA GLU A 55 -2.59 -19.69 4.32
C GLU A 55 -3.33 -18.36 4.22
N TRP A 56 -3.11 -17.47 5.19
CA TRP A 56 -3.73 -16.14 5.22
C TRP A 56 -3.28 -15.26 4.03
N ALA A 57 -1.98 -15.30 3.71
CA ALA A 57 -1.38 -14.53 2.62
C ALA A 57 -1.47 -15.20 1.24
N ASN A 58 -1.94 -16.45 1.15
CA ASN A 58 -1.84 -17.26 -0.07
C ASN A 58 -2.49 -16.60 -1.29
N ARG A 59 -3.63 -15.95 -1.07
CA ARG A 59 -4.41 -15.25 -2.10
C ARG A 59 -3.73 -14.01 -2.68
N TRP A 60 -2.75 -13.46 -1.98
CA TRP A 60 -2.02 -12.30 -2.46
C TRP A 60 -1.05 -12.72 -3.55
N LYS A 61 -0.92 -11.85 -4.55
CA LYS A 61 0.06 -12.05 -5.62
C LYS A 61 1.43 -11.61 -5.11
N ARG A 62 2.48 -12.12 -5.74
CA ARG A 62 3.80 -11.54 -5.55
C ARG A 62 3.84 -10.17 -6.22
N ASN A 63 4.56 -9.22 -5.62
CA ASN A 63 4.85 -7.95 -6.27
C ASN A 63 6.15 -8.12 -7.08
N GLU A 64 6.05 -8.15 -8.41
CA GLU A 64 7.21 -8.33 -9.30
C GLU A 64 8.04 -7.05 -9.45
N ASP A 65 7.48 -5.89 -9.13
CA ASP A 65 8.18 -4.60 -9.14
C ASP A 65 9.14 -4.45 -7.97
N PHE A 66 8.80 -5.05 -6.83
CA PHE A 66 9.56 -5.04 -5.59
C PHE A 66 9.68 -6.47 -5.03
N PRO A 67 10.43 -7.35 -5.73
CA PRO A 67 10.44 -8.78 -5.45
C PRO A 67 11.11 -9.14 -4.11
N GLU A 68 11.92 -8.25 -3.55
CA GLU A 68 12.75 -8.50 -2.37
C GLU A 68 12.22 -7.82 -1.11
N CYS A 69 12.37 -8.52 0.01
CA CYS A 69 12.13 -7.98 1.34
C CYS A 69 13.24 -7.01 1.74
N LEU A 70 12.84 -5.82 2.22
CA LEU A 70 13.78 -4.79 2.70
C LEU A 70 14.47 -5.16 4.00
N SER A 71 13.93 -6.12 4.76
CA SER A 71 14.49 -6.57 6.05
C SER A 71 15.54 -7.68 5.88
N CYS A 72 15.18 -8.76 5.18
CA CYS A 72 16.03 -9.95 5.09
C CYS A 72 16.58 -10.26 3.68
N GLY A 73 16.19 -9.49 2.66
CA GLY A 73 16.56 -9.77 1.26
C GLY A 73 15.82 -10.96 0.63
N GLY A 74 14.95 -11.65 1.37
CA GLY A 74 14.20 -12.81 0.87
C GLY A 74 13.22 -12.45 -0.26
N GLY A 75 13.05 -13.36 -1.22
CA GLY A 75 12.21 -13.17 -2.41
C GLY A 75 10.77 -13.67 -2.27
N ARG A 76 10.42 -14.32 -1.15
CA ARG A 76 9.07 -14.84 -0.89
C ARG A 76 8.19 -13.74 -0.30
N THR A 77 7.80 -12.80 -1.15
CA THR A 77 6.95 -11.68 -0.77
C THR A 77 5.54 -11.79 -1.36
N LYS A 78 4.57 -11.21 -0.65
CA LYS A 78 3.16 -11.18 -1.02
C LYS A 78 2.65 -9.74 -0.93
N GLU A 79 2.00 -9.23 -1.97
CA GLU A 79 1.42 -7.89 -2.01
C GLU A 79 0.17 -7.82 -1.14
N HIS A 80 0.33 -7.19 0.02
CA HIS A 80 -0.70 -7.05 1.03
C HIS A 80 -1.65 -5.88 0.70
N PHE A 81 -1.09 -4.77 0.21
CA PHE A 81 -1.83 -3.56 -0.10
C PHE A 81 -1.16 -2.83 -1.27
N PHE A 82 -1.97 -2.30 -2.18
CA PHE A 82 -1.50 -1.45 -3.26
C PHE A 82 -2.56 -0.42 -3.63
N THR A 83 -2.14 0.83 -3.77
CA THR A 83 -2.97 1.89 -4.34
C THR A 83 -2.13 2.68 -5.34
N GLN A 84 -2.78 3.11 -6.41
CA GLN A 84 -2.20 4.05 -7.36
C GLN A 84 -3.25 5.06 -7.78
N THR A 85 -2.83 6.32 -7.82
CA THR A 85 -3.65 7.45 -8.26
C THR A 85 -2.87 8.24 -9.28
N TRP A 86 -3.54 8.54 -10.39
CA TRP A 86 -3.03 9.44 -11.41
C TRP A 86 -3.96 10.65 -11.48
N CYS A 87 -3.42 11.84 -11.19
CA CYS A 87 -4.18 13.08 -11.28
C CYS A 87 -3.43 14.07 -12.17
N ARG A 88 -4.05 14.49 -13.28
CA ARG A 88 -3.49 15.50 -14.21
C ARG A 88 -2.04 15.18 -14.64
N GLY A 89 -1.77 13.92 -14.94
CA GLY A 89 -0.43 13.44 -15.34
C GLY A 89 0.57 13.28 -14.18
N ARG A 90 0.12 13.41 -12.93
CA ARG A 90 0.94 13.22 -11.72
C ARG A 90 0.58 11.94 -10.99
N LYS A 91 1.57 11.29 -10.38
CA LYS A 91 1.46 9.99 -9.74
C LYS A 91 1.52 10.12 -8.21
N HIS A 92 0.66 9.36 -7.54
CA HIS A 92 0.80 9.01 -6.14
C HIS A 92 0.50 7.53 -6.01
N TRP A 93 1.37 6.76 -5.36
CA TRP A 93 1.12 5.34 -5.10
C TRP A 93 1.70 4.90 -3.74
N GLU A 94 1.09 3.85 -3.21
CA GLU A 94 1.54 3.14 -2.02
C GLU A 94 1.54 1.64 -2.29
N SER A 95 2.56 0.93 -1.83
CA SER A 95 2.71 -0.51 -1.96
C SER A 95 3.21 -1.09 -0.64
N GLU A 96 2.50 -2.08 -0.11
CA GLU A 96 2.90 -2.83 1.08
C GLU A 96 2.98 -4.31 0.76
N THR A 97 4.11 -4.93 1.10
CA THR A 97 4.36 -6.35 0.89
C THR A 97 4.68 -7.05 2.20
N LEU A 98 4.15 -8.25 2.41
CA LEU A 98 4.53 -9.15 3.51
C LEU A 98 5.63 -10.10 3.03
N CYS A 99 6.72 -10.24 3.79
CA CYS A 99 7.70 -11.31 3.59
C CYS A 99 7.25 -12.58 4.32
N LEU A 100 7.22 -13.71 3.61
CA LEU A 100 6.86 -15.01 4.18
C LEU A 100 8.02 -15.71 4.91
N ASP A 101 9.24 -15.17 4.81
CA ASP A 101 10.41 -15.74 5.49
C ASP A 101 10.66 -15.09 6.87
N CYS A 102 10.46 -13.78 6.98
CA CYS A 102 10.70 -13.03 8.23
C CYS A 102 9.46 -12.32 8.79
N PHE A 103 8.31 -12.42 8.11
CA PHE A 103 7.03 -11.82 8.51
C PHE A 103 7.03 -10.29 8.68
N MET A 104 8.04 -9.62 8.12
CA MET A 104 8.09 -8.16 8.08
C MET A 104 7.31 -7.60 6.88
N PHE A 105 6.65 -6.47 7.10
CA PHE A 105 5.95 -5.69 6.09
C PHE A 105 6.88 -4.62 5.53
N ASN A 106 7.05 -4.59 4.21
CA ASN A 106 7.82 -3.57 3.51
C ASN A 106 6.85 -2.59 2.85
N HIS A 107 6.83 -1.36 3.33
CA HIS A 107 5.99 -0.29 2.82
C HIS A 107 6.81 0.65 1.94
N ARG A 108 6.28 0.99 0.77
CA ARG A 108 6.87 1.91 -0.19
C ARG A 108 5.83 2.93 -0.61
N THR A 109 6.17 4.21 -0.62
CA THR A 109 5.28 5.28 -1.07
C THR A 109 6.02 6.28 -1.94
N TYR A 110 5.31 6.85 -2.89
CA TYR A 110 5.81 7.86 -3.81
C TYR A 110 4.74 8.87 -4.12
N VAL A 111 5.12 10.15 -4.14
CA VAL A 111 4.27 11.26 -4.56
C VAL A 111 5.10 12.15 -5.49
N ASP A 112 4.56 12.49 -6.66
CA ASP A 112 5.16 13.53 -7.50
C ASP A 112 5.26 14.86 -6.72
N PRO A 113 6.36 15.63 -6.83
CA PRO A 113 6.55 16.85 -6.06
C PRO A 113 5.42 17.88 -6.15
N ASP A 114 4.71 17.91 -7.28
CA ASP A 114 3.61 18.84 -7.57
C ASP A 114 2.25 18.14 -7.68
N PHE A 115 2.12 16.94 -7.12
CA PHE A 115 0.84 16.26 -6.99
C PHE A 115 -0.12 17.10 -6.13
N MET A 116 -1.36 17.24 -6.59
CA MET A 116 -2.44 17.87 -5.83
C MET A 116 -3.64 16.92 -5.78
N THR A 117 -4.22 16.73 -4.59
CA THR A 117 -5.54 16.09 -4.47
C THR A 117 -6.62 16.97 -5.14
N PRO A 118 -7.80 16.42 -5.47
CA PRO A 118 -8.91 17.21 -5.97
C PRO A 118 -9.22 18.43 -5.09
N GLU A 119 -9.25 18.26 -3.77
CA GLU A 119 -9.54 19.32 -2.80
C GLU A 119 -8.45 20.39 -2.78
N GLN A 120 -7.17 19.99 -2.83
CA GLN A 120 -6.05 20.93 -2.91
C GLN A 120 -6.09 21.76 -4.19
N TRP A 121 -6.47 21.14 -5.31
CA TRP A 121 -6.61 21.84 -6.57
C TRP A 121 -7.80 22.80 -6.58
N GLU A 122 -8.98 22.37 -6.11
CA GLU A 122 -10.18 23.22 -6.00
C GLU A 122 -9.88 24.45 -5.15
N LYS A 123 -9.27 24.25 -3.98
CA LYS A 123 -8.86 25.35 -3.10
C LYS A 123 -7.98 26.35 -3.85
N LYS A 124 -6.91 25.88 -4.51
CA LYS A 124 -5.99 26.74 -5.26
C LYS A 124 -6.67 27.47 -6.42
N HIS A 125 -7.59 26.81 -7.11
CA HIS A 125 -8.35 27.39 -8.22
C HIS A 125 -9.21 28.56 -7.74
N TRP A 126 -10.04 28.34 -6.71
CA TRP A 126 -10.94 29.37 -6.18
C TRP A 126 -10.22 30.51 -5.48
N GLU A 127 -9.10 30.26 -4.79
CA GLU A 127 -8.22 31.31 -4.26
C GLU A 127 -7.67 32.23 -5.37
N GLY A 128 -7.33 31.65 -6.53
CA GLY A 128 -6.91 32.39 -7.71
C GLY A 128 -8.02 33.28 -8.28
N VAL A 129 -9.24 32.75 -8.39
CA VAL A 129 -10.42 33.50 -8.87
C VAL A 129 -10.75 34.66 -7.91
N ALA A 130 -10.79 34.42 -6.60
CA ALA A 130 -11.08 35.45 -5.61
C ALA A 130 -10.07 36.61 -5.64
N THR A 131 -8.78 36.28 -5.84
CA THR A 131 -7.70 37.28 -5.95
C THR A 131 -7.82 38.12 -7.24
N ALA A 132 -8.35 37.55 -8.32
CA ALA A 132 -8.55 38.26 -9.58
C ALA A 132 -9.77 39.19 -9.56
N VAL A 133 -10.80 38.87 -8.76
CA VAL A 133 -12.02 39.68 -8.63
C VAL A 133 -11.83 40.89 -7.69
N THR A 134 -10.81 40.85 -6.83
CA THR A 134 -10.50 41.92 -5.86
C THR A 134 -9.46 42.93 -6.34
N ARG A 135 -9.05 42.85 -7.60
CA ARG A 135 -8.19 43.83 -8.29
C ARG A 135 -8.99 44.59 -9.34
#